data_AF-A0A1X7VY97-F1
#
_entry.id   AF-A0A1X7VY97-F1
#
_cell.length_a   1.000
_cell.length_b   1.000
_cell.length_c   1.000
_cell.angle_alpha   90.00
_cell.angle_beta   90.00
_cell.angle_gamma   90.00
#
_symmetry.space_group_name_H-M   'P 1'
#
loop_
_entity.id
_entity.type
_entity.pdbx_description
1 polymer ?
#
loop_
_entity_poly.entity_id
_entity_poly.type
_entity_poly.pdbx_seq_one_letter_code
_entity_poly.pdbx_strand_id
1 'polypeptide(L)'
;TTRCRTTSYHPQANGFVERFHRQLKSALKTHTGTSWTESLPIAFLGIRTALKCDLNCTAAELVYGMSLRLTGESFSPSTPHSIPDETYISKLKQYMSTLRVTPPRAPTLRNSFVDNSLSSASYVFIRRDSVKKPLEQPYDGPLKVLSRTD
;
A
#
# COMPACT_ATOMS: atom_id res chain seq x y z
N THR A 1 4.62 -12.28 24.70
CA THR A 1 4.50 -11.38 23.54
C THR A 1 3.45 -10.32 23.85
N THR A 2 3.83 -9.05 23.90
CA THR A 2 2.90 -7.93 24.11
C THR A 2 2.10 -7.70 22.82
N ARG A 3 0.77 -7.67 22.90
CA ARG A 3 -0.11 -7.46 21.74
C ARG A 3 -0.52 -6.00 21.66
N CYS A 4 0.01 -5.27 20.68
CA CYS A 4 -0.46 -3.92 20.35
C CYS A 4 -1.78 -4.00 19.58
N ARG A 5 -2.74 -3.12 19.89
CA ARG A 5 -4.04 -3.02 19.21
C ARG A 5 -4.27 -1.58 18.77
N THR A 6 -4.83 -1.41 17.58
CA THR A 6 -5.28 -0.10 17.08
C THR A 6 -6.65 0.24 17.64
N THR A 7 -7.01 1.52 17.60
CA THR A 7 -8.36 1.98 17.94
C THR A 7 -9.40 1.41 16.96
N SER A 8 -10.61 1.17 17.47
CA SER A 8 -11.72 0.65 16.67
C SER A 8 -12.06 1.60 15.51
N TYR A 9 -12.39 1.03 14.34
CA TYR A 9 -12.75 1.77 13.13
C TYR A 9 -11.71 2.80 12.65
N HIS A 10 -10.45 2.61 13.03
CA HIS A 10 -9.34 3.49 12.64
C HIS A 10 -8.29 2.77 11.79
N PRO A 11 -8.60 2.41 10.52
CA PRO A 11 -7.68 1.69 9.64
C PRO A 11 -6.37 2.46 9.36
N GLN A 12 -6.38 3.78 9.55
CA GLN A 12 -5.21 4.64 9.38
C GLN A 12 -4.07 4.27 10.35
N ALA A 13 -4.39 3.82 11.57
CA ALA A 13 -3.37 3.37 12.52
C ALA A 13 -2.61 2.13 12.04
N ASN A 14 -3.21 1.32 11.16
CA ASN A 14 -2.53 0.19 10.51
C ASN A 14 -2.24 0.47 9.02
N GLY A 15 -1.98 1.73 8.68
CA GLY A 15 -1.94 2.20 7.29
C GLY A 15 -0.95 1.48 6.38
N PHE A 16 0.17 0.94 6.90
CA PHE A 16 1.10 0.15 6.09
C PHE A 16 0.49 -1.16 5.60
N VAL A 17 -0.18 -1.90 6.48
CA VAL A 17 -0.86 -3.16 6.15
C VAL A 17 -2.03 -2.90 5.21
N GLU A 18 -2.81 -1.84 5.45
CA GLU A 18 -3.92 -1.48 4.57
C GLU A 18 -3.46 -1.10 3.16
N ARG A 19 -2.35 -0.37 3.04
CA ARG A 19 -1.73 -0.07 1.73
C ARG A 19 -1.23 -1.34 1.04
N PHE A 20 -0.61 -2.25 1.79
CA PHE A 20 -0.18 -3.54 1.28
C PHE A 20 -1.35 -4.39 0.76
N HIS A 21 -2.45 -4.47 1.51
CA HIS A 21 -3.67 -5.16 1.07
C HIS A 21 -4.22 -4.62 -0.25
N ARG A 22 -4.16 -3.30 -0.46
CA ARG A 22 -4.58 -2.68 -1.73
C ARG A 22 -3.70 -3.13 -2.89
N GLN A 23 -2.38 -3.17 -2.71
CA GLN A 23 -1.43 -3.66 -3.71
C GLN A 23 -1.68 -5.15 -4.02
N LEU A 24 -1.85 -5.98 -2.98
CA LEU A 24 -2.13 -7.40 -3.12
C LEU A 24 -3.42 -7.67 -3.90
N LYS A 25 -4.51 -6.99 -3.54
CA LYS A 25 -5.78 -7.10 -4.26
C LYS A 25 -5.65 -6.67 -5.72
N SER A 26 -4.86 -5.62 -6.00
CA SER A 26 -4.59 -5.18 -7.38
C SER A 26 -3.85 -6.26 -8.17
N ALA A 27 -2.80 -6.86 -7.60
CA ALA A 27 -2.05 -7.94 -8.24
C ALA A 27 -2.95 -9.14 -8.54
N LEU A 28 -3.74 -9.59 -7.57
CA LEU A 28 -4.67 -10.72 -7.76
C LEU A 28 -5.74 -10.45 -8.82
N LYS A 29 -6.24 -9.21 -8.94
CA LYS A 29 -7.21 -8.83 -9.97
C LYS A 29 -6.64 -8.92 -11.40
N THR A 30 -5.33 -8.85 -11.58
CA THR A 30 -4.71 -8.96 -12.91
C THR A 30 -4.67 -10.39 -13.46
N HIS A 31 -4.77 -11.39 -12.59
CA HIS A 31 -4.80 -12.80 -12.99
C HIS A 31 -6.24 -13.21 -13.31
N THR A 32 -6.56 -13.35 -14.60
CA THR A 32 -7.86 -13.83 -15.06
C THR A 32 -7.85 -15.34 -15.28
N GLY A 33 -8.78 -16.08 -14.66
CA GLY A 33 -9.06 -17.48 -15.01
C GLY A 33 -8.51 -18.54 -14.05
N THR A 34 -7.75 -18.18 -13.02
CA THR A 34 -7.22 -19.11 -12.01
C THR A 34 -7.85 -18.85 -10.64
N SER A 35 -7.93 -19.87 -9.78
CA SER A 35 -8.28 -19.67 -8.37
C SER A 35 -7.29 -18.67 -7.76
N TRP A 36 -7.78 -17.65 -7.04
CA TRP A 36 -6.93 -16.62 -6.45
C TRP A 36 -5.84 -17.19 -5.52
N THR A 37 -6.09 -18.37 -4.94
CA THR A 37 -5.14 -19.10 -4.10
C THR A 37 -3.92 -19.60 -4.87
N GLU A 38 -4.08 -19.99 -6.13
CA GLU A 38 -2.99 -20.45 -7.00
C GLU A 38 -2.15 -19.27 -7.51
N SER A 39 -2.77 -18.11 -7.72
CA SER A 39 -2.06 -16.88 -8.09
C SER A 39 -1.38 -16.19 -6.90
N LEU A 40 -1.64 -16.63 -5.67
CA LEU A 40 -1.15 -15.98 -4.47
C LEU A 40 0.40 -16.03 -4.33
N PRO A 41 1.08 -17.16 -4.56
CA PRO A 41 2.54 -17.22 -4.46
C PRO A 41 3.24 -16.30 -5.47
N ILE A 42 2.75 -16.26 -6.72
CA ILE A 42 3.34 -15.41 -7.76
C ILE A 42 3.08 -13.93 -7.50
N ALA A 43 1.89 -13.57 -7.01
CA ALA A 43 1.58 -12.21 -6.60
C ALA A 43 2.49 -11.76 -5.44
N PHE A 44 2.71 -12.61 -4.43
CA PHE A 44 3.63 -12.29 -3.35
C PHE A 44 5.08 -12.17 -3.81
N LEU A 45 5.53 -13.04 -4.72
CA LEU A 45 6.87 -12.96 -5.29
C LEU A 45 7.07 -11.61 -5.99
N GLY A 46 6.15 -11.24 -6.89
CA GLY A 46 6.21 -9.97 -7.62
C GLY A 46 6.18 -8.75 -6.69
N ILE A 47 5.36 -8.76 -5.64
CA ILE A 47 5.33 -7.65 -4.66
C ILE A 47 6.64 -7.56 -3.87
N ARG A 48 7.28 -8.68 -3.56
CA ARG A 48 8.52 -8.72 -2.77
C ARG A 48 9.76 -8.31 -3.58
N THR A 49 9.77 -8.60 -4.88
CA THR A 49 10.89 -8.25 -5.79
C THR A 49 10.68 -6.94 -6.54
N ALA A 50 9.51 -6.32 -6.48
CA ALA A 50 9.29 -4.99 -7.05
C ALA A 50 10.14 -3.93 -6.34
N LEU A 51 10.87 -3.13 -7.13
CA LEU A 51 11.63 -1.99 -6.64
C LEU A 51 10.67 -0.93 -6.09
N LYS A 52 10.87 -0.54 -4.84
CA LYS A 52 10.11 0.57 -4.24
C LYS A 52 10.91 1.86 -4.40
N CYS A 53 10.49 2.72 -5.33
CA CYS A 53 11.20 3.95 -5.67
C CYS A 53 11.48 4.85 -4.44
N ASP A 54 10.55 4.92 -3.48
CA ASP A 54 10.74 5.73 -2.27
C ASP A 54 11.92 5.27 -1.40
N LEU A 55 12.28 3.98 -1.46
CA LEU A 55 13.36 3.37 -0.68
C LEU A 55 14.57 3.00 -1.53
N ASN A 56 14.43 3.07 -2.86
CA ASN A 56 15.38 2.57 -3.85
C ASN A 56 15.86 1.12 -3.58
N CYS A 57 14.99 0.28 -3.02
CA CYS A 57 15.26 -1.12 -2.70
C CYS A 57 13.99 -1.98 -2.80
N THR A 58 14.17 -3.29 -2.90
CA THR A 58 13.07 -4.27 -2.87
C THR A 58 12.82 -4.77 -1.44
N ALA A 59 11.62 -5.30 -1.18
CA ALA A 59 11.32 -5.87 0.14
C ALA A 59 12.14 -7.16 0.40
N ALA A 60 12.45 -7.92 -0.65
CA ALA A 60 13.30 -9.11 -0.53
C ALA A 60 14.74 -8.75 -0.17
N GLU A 61 15.32 -7.71 -0.78
CA GLU A 61 16.66 -7.23 -0.44
C GLU A 61 16.75 -6.75 1.01
N LEU A 62 15.72 -6.04 1.51
CA LEU A 62 15.70 -5.60 2.91
C LEU A 62 15.69 -6.77 3.90
N VAL A 63 15.09 -7.90 3.53
CA VAL A 63 14.99 -9.08 4.41
C VAL A 63 16.23 -9.96 4.31
N TYR A 64 16.72 -10.20 3.09
CA TYR A 64 17.80 -11.16 2.82
C TYR A 64 19.18 -10.52 2.63
N GLY A 65 19.26 -9.20 2.53
CA GLY A 65 20.49 -8.47 2.25
C GLY A 65 21.02 -8.63 0.82
N MET A 66 20.27 -9.27 -0.08
CA MET A 66 20.65 -9.51 -1.47
C MET A 66 19.44 -9.54 -2.40
N SER A 67 19.67 -9.24 -3.68
CA SER A 67 18.64 -9.34 -4.72
C SER A 67 18.30 -10.81 -4.99
N LEU A 68 17.01 -11.15 -5.04
CA LEU A 68 16.55 -12.49 -5.42
C LEU A 68 16.70 -12.66 -6.92
N ARG A 69 17.26 -13.80 -7.36
CA ARG A 69 17.29 -14.18 -8.78
C ARG A 69 15.97 -14.81 -9.18
N LEU A 70 15.22 -14.16 -10.07
CA LEU A 70 13.98 -14.70 -10.62
C LEU A 70 14.26 -15.55 -11.88
N THR A 71 13.46 -16.60 -12.07
CA THR A 71 13.45 -17.38 -13.32
C THR A 71 12.99 -16.48 -14.47
N GLY A 72 13.93 -15.98 -15.26
CA GLY A 72 13.72 -14.99 -16.33
C GLY A 72 14.66 -13.78 -16.27
N GLU A 73 15.34 -13.53 -15.14
CA GLU A 73 16.39 -12.50 -15.06
C GLU A 73 17.74 -12.98 -15.60
N SER A 74 17.91 -14.30 -15.71
CA SER A 74 19.12 -14.93 -16.26
C SER A 74 19.02 -15.13 -17.77
N PHE A 75 18.83 -14.05 -18.54
CA PHE A 75 19.39 -14.03 -19.88
C PHE A 75 20.80 -13.49 -19.71
N SER A 76 21.78 -14.39 -19.58
CA SER A 76 23.15 -14.00 -19.94
C SER A 76 23.04 -13.45 -21.37
N PRO A 77 23.65 -12.30 -21.72
CA PRO A 77 23.76 -11.93 -23.12
C PRO A 77 24.61 -13.01 -23.77
N SER A 78 23.96 -14.04 -24.32
CA SER A 78 24.56 -14.92 -25.29
C SER A 78 25.12 -13.99 -26.36
N THR A 79 26.44 -13.99 -26.46
CA THR A 79 27.24 -13.31 -27.48
C THR A 79 26.44 -13.14 -28.77
N PRO A 80 26.29 -11.89 -29.27
CA PRO A 80 25.33 -11.58 -30.32
C PRO A 80 25.68 -12.31 -31.60
N HIS A 81 24.92 -13.32 -31.97
CA HIS A 81 24.66 -13.58 -33.37
C HIS A 81 23.56 -12.62 -33.82
N SER A 82 24.01 -11.62 -34.56
CA SER A 82 23.27 -10.57 -35.24
C SER A 82 21.90 -11.01 -35.76
N ILE A 83 20.82 -10.44 -35.22
CA ILE A 83 19.71 -9.87 -35.99
C ILE A 83 19.23 -8.60 -35.23
N PRO A 84 19.12 -7.44 -35.89
CA PRO A 84 18.87 -6.17 -35.24
C PRO A 84 17.37 -6.00 -34.96
N ASP A 85 16.96 -6.10 -33.70
CA ASP A 85 15.67 -5.54 -33.28
C ASP A 85 15.89 -4.16 -32.62
N GLU A 86 16.69 -3.35 -33.31
CA GLU A 86 16.82 -1.91 -33.06
C GLU A 86 15.42 -1.27 -33.02
N THR A 87 14.46 -1.84 -33.76
CA THR A 87 13.05 -1.47 -33.73
C THR A 87 12.33 -1.79 -32.42
N TYR A 88 12.46 -2.98 -31.85
CA TYR A 88 11.78 -3.33 -30.59
C TYR A 88 12.34 -2.56 -29.40
N ILE A 89 13.67 -2.48 -29.28
CA ILE A 89 14.28 -1.72 -28.18
C ILE A 89 13.94 -0.23 -28.31
N SER A 90 13.93 0.32 -29.53
CA SER A 90 13.53 1.72 -29.75
C SER A 90 12.05 1.94 -29.46
N LYS A 91 11.16 1.03 -29.88
CA LYS A 91 9.72 1.09 -29.56
C LYS A 91 9.47 0.96 -28.06
N LEU A 92 10.19 0.10 -27.36
CA LEU A 92 10.08 -0.08 -25.91
C LEU A 92 10.58 1.16 -25.17
N LYS A 93 11.73 1.73 -25.57
CA LYS A 93 12.23 3.00 -25.02
C LYS A 93 11.24 4.15 -25.27
N GLN A 94 10.66 4.22 -26.46
CA GLN A 94 9.64 5.21 -26.80
C GLN A 94 8.39 5.03 -25.93
N TYR A 95 7.89 3.80 -25.79
CA TYR A 95 6.74 3.49 -24.93
C TYR A 95 7.01 3.82 -23.46
N MET A 96 8.16 3.42 -22.93
CA MET A 96 8.56 3.76 -21.56
C MET A 96 8.71 5.28 -21.37
N SER A 97 9.15 6.02 -22.40
CA SER A 97 9.26 7.48 -22.33
C SER A 97 7.90 8.20 -22.37
N THR A 98 6.86 7.57 -22.93
CA THR A 98 5.50 8.14 -22.95
C THR A 98 4.70 7.83 -21.69
N LEU A 99 5.14 6.85 -20.88
CA LEU A 99 4.56 6.58 -19.56
C LEU A 99 4.84 7.76 -18.62
N ARG A 100 3.84 8.60 -18.41
CA ARG A 100 3.89 9.61 -17.34
C ARG A 100 3.73 8.90 -16.00
N VAL A 101 4.80 8.90 -15.21
CA VAL A 101 4.70 8.55 -13.79
C VAL A 101 3.73 9.53 -13.16
N THR A 102 2.58 9.03 -12.69
CA THR A 102 1.67 9.86 -11.90
C THR A 102 2.41 10.24 -10.63
N PRO A 103 2.69 11.55 -10.41
CA PRO A 103 3.35 11.96 -9.19
C PRO A 103 2.54 11.45 -7.99
N PRO A 104 3.21 10.97 -6.93
CA PRO A 104 2.52 10.67 -5.68
C PRO A 104 1.65 11.86 -5.31
N ARG A 105 0.42 11.59 -4.86
CA ARG A 105 -0.50 12.65 -4.42
C ARG A 105 0.25 13.58 -3.47
N ALA A 106 0.43 14.84 -3.88
CA ALA A 106 1.09 15.83 -3.04
C ALA A 106 0.42 15.82 -1.66
N PRO A 107 1.18 15.76 -0.56
CA PRO A 107 0.59 15.82 0.76
C PRO A 107 -0.22 17.11 0.84
N THR A 108 -1.54 16.97 0.99
CA THR A 108 -2.39 18.12 1.19
C THR A 108 -2.01 18.70 2.54
N LEU A 109 -1.29 19.83 2.54
CA LEU A 109 -1.02 20.67 3.71
C LEU A 109 -2.30 21.36 4.20
N ARG A 110 -3.44 20.65 4.21
CA ARG A 110 -4.63 21.12 4.90
C ARG A 110 -4.38 20.89 6.38
N ASN A 111 -3.88 21.93 7.04
CA ASN A 111 -3.96 22.01 8.48
C ASN A 111 -5.44 21.93 8.85
N SER A 112 -5.87 20.79 9.36
CA SER A 112 -7.19 20.69 9.97
C SER A 112 -7.15 21.54 11.22
N PHE A 113 -8.05 22.52 11.33
CA PHE A 113 -8.24 23.23 12.58
C PHE A 113 -8.76 22.22 13.61
N VAL A 114 -7.99 22.03 14.68
CA VAL A 114 -8.36 21.24 15.85
C VAL A 114 -8.44 22.23 17.01
N ASP A 115 -9.61 22.31 17.62
CA ASP A 115 -9.82 23.21 18.74
C ASP A 115 -8.98 22.76 19.95
N ASN A 116 -8.26 23.69 20.58
CA ASN A 116 -7.35 23.38 21.68
C ASN A 116 -8.11 22.86 22.93
N SER A 117 -9.39 23.18 23.07
CA SER A 117 -10.25 22.67 24.15
C SER A 117 -10.49 21.17 24.07
N LEU A 118 -10.27 20.53 22.90
CA LEU A 118 -10.37 19.07 22.77
C LEU A 118 -9.36 18.34 23.66
N SER A 119 -8.19 18.94 23.89
CA SER A 119 -7.16 18.36 24.78
C SER A 119 -7.61 18.33 26.24
N SER A 120 -8.43 19.28 26.68
CA SER A 120 -8.92 19.42 28.06
C SER A 120 -10.38 19.00 28.25
N ALA A 121 -11.10 18.67 27.18
CA ALA A 121 -12.52 18.34 27.20
C ALA A 121 -12.86 17.19 28.16
N SER A 122 -13.74 17.46 29.14
CA SER A 122 -14.15 16.47 30.15
C SER A 122 -15.12 15.41 29.59
N TYR A 123 -15.87 15.76 28.54
CA TYR A 123 -16.84 14.89 27.89
C TYR A 123 -16.65 14.91 26.37
N VAL A 124 -16.87 13.78 25.73
CA VAL A 124 -16.73 13.61 24.27
C VAL A 124 -17.90 12.83 23.69
N PHE A 125 -18.19 13.06 22.41
CA PHE A 125 -19.08 12.24 21.62
C PHE A 125 -18.26 11.27 20.77
N ILE A 126 -18.61 9.99 20.78
CA ILE A 126 -17.93 8.95 20.00
C ILE A 126 -18.78 8.59 18.79
N ARG A 127 -18.19 8.63 17.60
CA ARG A 127 -18.86 8.24 16.37
C ARG A 127 -19.07 6.73 16.32
N ARG A 128 -20.29 6.29 16.01
CA ARG A 128 -20.54 4.90 15.59
C ARG A 128 -20.28 4.77 14.10
N ASP A 129 -19.33 3.92 13.71
CA ASP A 129 -19.03 3.62 12.32
C ASP A 129 -19.48 2.21 11.89
N SER A 130 -20.28 1.54 12.72
CA SER A 130 -21.03 0.35 12.33
C SER A 130 -22.11 0.66 11.28
N VAL A 131 -22.60 -0.38 10.59
CA VAL A 131 -23.76 -0.26 9.69
C VAL A 131 -24.97 0.28 10.48
N LYS A 132 -25.52 1.42 10.02
CA LYS A 132 -26.60 2.14 10.72
C LYS A 132 -27.95 1.81 10.14
N LYS A 133 -28.98 1.85 10.98
CA LYS A 133 -30.37 1.88 10.51
C LYS A 133 -30.72 3.30 10.02
N PRO A 134 -31.73 3.44 9.14
CA PRO A 134 -32.25 4.76 8.78
C PRO A 134 -32.62 5.59 10.02
N LEU A 135 -32.25 6.87 10.02
CA LEU A 135 -32.53 7.84 11.09
C LEU A 135 -31.90 7.54 12.46
N GLU A 136 -30.91 6.65 12.53
CA GLU A 136 -30.15 6.41 13.77
C GLU A 136 -29.12 7.51 14.03
N GLN A 137 -28.99 7.92 15.30
CA GLN A 137 -28.00 8.93 15.70
C GLN A 137 -26.56 8.47 15.39
N PRO A 138 -25.73 9.33 14.78
CA PRO A 138 -24.39 8.91 14.37
C PRO A 138 -23.34 8.91 15.49
N TYR A 139 -23.64 9.54 16.62
CA TYR A 139 -22.74 9.69 17.76
C TYR A 139 -23.40 9.18 19.05
N ASP A 140 -22.57 8.64 19.93
CA ASP A 140 -22.92 8.36 21.31
C ASP A 140 -22.31 9.39 22.24
N GLY A 141 -23.06 9.78 23.26
CA GLY A 141 -22.55 10.61 24.35
C GLY A 141 -23.57 11.60 24.88
N PRO A 142 -23.13 12.53 25.74
CA PRO A 142 -21.72 12.77 26.10
C PRO A 142 -21.14 11.68 27.04
N LEU A 143 -19.92 11.21 26.75
CA LEU A 143 -19.17 10.25 27.57
C LEU A 143 -18.00 10.92 28.30
N LYS A 144 -17.77 10.58 29.56
CA LYS A 144 -16.69 11.16 30.38
C LYS A 144 -15.33 10.60 29.97
N VAL A 145 -14.34 11.48 29.78
CA VAL A 145 -12.94 11.07 29.53
C VAL A 145 -12.31 10.63 30.85
N LEU A 146 -11.86 9.37 30.92
CA LEU A 146 -11.25 8.80 32.14
C LEU A 146 -9.72 8.98 32.16
N SER A 147 -9.07 8.80 31.01
CA SER A 147 -7.62 8.89 30.85
C SER A 147 -7.27 9.32 29.44
N ARG A 148 -6.12 9.99 29.28
CA ARG A 148 -5.52 10.33 27.99
C ARG A 148 -4.13 9.74 27.92
N THR A 149 -3.77 9.20 26.77
CA THR A 149 -2.41 8.71 26.45
C THR A 149 -1.94 9.59 25.31
N ASP A 150 -1.08 10.54 25.63
CA ASP A 150 -0.40 11.41 24.66
C ASP A 150 0.78 10.68 24.02
#